data_AF-A0A7C7Q343-F1
#
_entry.id   AF-A0A7C7Q343-F1
#
_cell.length_a   1.000
_cell.length_b   1.000
_cell.length_c   1.000
_cell.angle_alpha   90.00
_cell.angle_beta   90.00
_cell.angle_gamma   90.00
#
_symmetry.space_group_name_H-M   'P 1'
#
loop_
_entity.id
_entity.type
_entity.pdbx_description
1 polymer ?
#
loop_
_entity_poly.entity_id
_entity_poly.type
_entity_poly.pdbx_seq_one_letter_code
_entity_poly.pdbx_strand_id
1 'polypeptide(L)'
;MLLSYNPSSDTIYLTSAPALSNLPNALSFTYSIPDQRLLPADHRMTPLNVGDSSPLTWTVATEGAWFTTAPTGGTTPASFWITPTAFSTGTVATYTGAVTVTVVDPAGVEGSPHRVDLTLRVVDTSLSHIHLPLILRNYTPSPPPPLYPNDPYYTSQWALEKVDAPEAWGISTGQEVLIAILDSGTDLDHPDLAGKVRTDIDRDFVNNDGEADDDHGHGTHVSGIAAAATNNAQGVAGLGWEATLLPLKVLDADGNGYADDLADA
;
A
#
# COMPACT_ATOMS: atom_id res chain seq x y z
N MET A 1 27.51 -22.04 1.47
CA MET A 1 28.23 -21.52 0.29
C MET A 1 29.51 -22.31 0.14
N LEU A 2 29.57 -23.22 -0.83
CA LEU A 2 30.79 -23.99 -1.11
C LEU A 2 31.57 -23.26 -2.20
N LEU A 3 32.81 -22.90 -1.91
CA LEU A 3 33.72 -22.25 -2.86
C LEU A 3 34.60 -23.33 -3.48
N SER A 4 34.47 -23.57 -4.79
CA SER A 4 35.43 -24.37 -5.55
C SER A 4 36.09 -23.49 -6.61
N TYR A 5 37.41 -23.36 -6.52
CA TYR A 5 38.25 -22.62 -7.47
C TYR A 5 38.77 -23.56 -8.55
N ASN A 6 38.58 -23.21 -9.83
CA ASN A 6 39.23 -23.91 -10.94
C ASN A 6 40.46 -23.11 -11.43
N PRO A 7 41.69 -23.56 -11.12
CA PRO A 7 42.91 -22.84 -11.49
C PRO A 7 43.19 -22.86 -13.00
N SER A 8 42.56 -23.74 -13.79
CA SER A 8 42.79 -23.78 -15.25
C SER A 8 41.92 -22.81 -16.05
N SER A 9 40.86 -22.27 -15.46
CA SER A 9 39.93 -21.34 -16.13
C SER A 9 39.71 -20.04 -15.37
N ASP A 10 40.39 -19.86 -14.23
CA ASP A 10 40.26 -18.71 -13.32
C ASP A 10 38.79 -18.38 -13.00
N THR A 11 37.99 -19.44 -12.82
CA THR A 11 36.55 -19.36 -12.57
C THR A 11 36.25 -19.77 -11.13
N ILE A 12 35.50 -18.93 -10.43
CA ILE A 12 34.90 -19.26 -9.12
C ILE A 12 33.48 -19.76 -9.38
N TYR A 13 33.22 -21.02 -9.07
CA TYR A 13 31.85 -21.54 -9.08
C TYR A 13 31.17 -21.18 -7.76
N LEU A 14 30.19 -20.28 -7.83
CA LEU A 14 29.25 -20.04 -6.75
C LEU A 14 28.14 -21.08 -6.88
N THR A 15 28.32 -22.25 -6.28
CA THR A 15 27.22 -23.21 -6.15
C THR A 15 26.49 -22.90 -4.84
N SER A 16 25.31 -22.31 -4.97
CA SER A 16 24.34 -22.28 -3.88
C SER A 16 23.82 -23.70 -3.67
N ALA A 17 23.79 -24.15 -2.42
CA ALA A 17 23.28 -25.48 -2.09
C ALA A 17 21.75 -25.50 -2.27
N PRO A 18 21.15 -26.61 -2.69
CA PRO A 18 19.70 -26.72 -2.83
C PRO A 18 18.98 -26.42 -1.52
N ALA A 19 17.88 -25.67 -1.61
CA ALA A 19 17.08 -25.27 -0.46
C ALA A 19 15.59 -25.31 -0.82
N LEU A 20 14.80 -26.02 -0.02
CA LEU A 20 13.35 -26.07 -0.17
C LEU A 20 12.73 -24.76 0.32
N SER A 21 11.87 -24.16 -0.49
CA SER A 21 11.14 -22.94 -0.15
C SER A 21 9.74 -22.92 -0.76
N ASN A 22 9.06 -21.77 -0.64
CA ASN A 22 7.71 -21.51 -1.15
C ASN A 22 6.61 -22.35 -0.50
N LEU A 23 6.78 -22.65 0.80
CA LEU A 23 5.78 -23.29 1.65
C LEU A 23 5.53 -22.41 2.89
N PRO A 24 4.26 -22.10 3.24
CA PRO A 24 3.94 -21.33 4.42
C PRO A 24 4.09 -22.17 5.70
N ASN A 25 4.09 -21.54 6.87
CA ASN A 25 4.10 -22.28 8.15
C ASN A 25 2.70 -22.78 8.54
N ALA A 26 1.63 -22.11 8.07
CA ALA A 26 0.27 -22.48 8.38
C ALA A 26 -0.72 -22.08 7.26
N LEU A 27 -1.84 -22.78 7.19
CA LEU A 27 -2.98 -22.50 6.31
C LEU A 27 -4.29 -22.68 7.08
N SER A 28 -5.31 -21.97 6.62
CA SER A 28 -6.65 -22.02 7.20
C SER A 28 -7.73 -22.23 6.15
N PHE A 29 -8.80 -22.89 6.58
CA PHE A 29 -10.08 -23.03 5.90
C PHE A 29 -11.22 -22.59 6.82
N THR A 30 -12.30 -22.08 6.24
CA THR A 30 -13.54 -21.77 6.96
C THR A 30 -14.73 -22.36 6.21
N TYR A 31 -15.57 -23.12 6.92
CA TYR A 31 -16.88 -23.55 6.44
C TYR A 31 -17.98 -22.79 7.17
N SER A 32 -18.85 -22.12 6.44
CA SER A 32 -20.04 -21.46 6.99
C SER A 32 -21.24 -22.37 6.88
N ILE A 33 -21.86 -22.69 8.03
CA ILE A 33 -23.09 -23.47 8.11
C ILE A 33 -24.24 -22.73 7.40
N PRO A 34 -24.49 -21.41 7.65
CA PRO A 34 -25.56 -20.69 6.97
C PRO A 34 -25.42 -20.66 5.45
N ASP A 35 -24.20 -20.45 4.94
CA ASP A 35 -23.97 -20.31 3.49
C ASP A 35 -23.68 -21.64 2.80
N GLN A 36 -23.57 -22.72 3.58
CA GLN A 36 -23.15 -24.06 3.14
C GLN A 36 -21.87 -24.05 2.29
N ARG A 37 -20.92 -23.18 2.64
CA ARG A 37 -19.77 -22.84 1.78
C ARG A 37 -18.44 -22.98 2.51
N LEU A 38 -17.50 -23.67 1.86
CA LEU A 38 -16.10 -23.81 2.26
C LEU A 38 -15.23 -22.76 1.54
N LEU A 39 -14.36 -22.07 2.27
CA LEU A 39 -13.40 -21.11 1.72
C LEU A 39 -12.00 -21.21 2.37
N PRO A 40 -10.93 -21.23 1.56
CA PRO A 40 -10.96 -21.60 0.13
C PRO A 40 -11.43 -23.05 -0.04
N ALA A 41 -11.77 -23.48 -1.26
CA ALA A 41 -12.17 -24.89 -1.50
C ALA A 41 -10.98 -25.86 -1.35
N ASP A 42 -9.78 -25.38 -1.65
CA ASP A 42 -8.51 -26.09 -1.56
C ASP A 42 -7.36 -25.08 -1.44
N HIS A 43 -6.16 -25.58 -1.14
CA HIS A 43 -4.91 -24.82 -1.24
C HIS A 43 -3.96 -25.52 -2.20
N ARG A 44 -3.40 -24.79 -3.17
CA ARG A 44 -2.34 -25.27 -4.08
C ARG A 44 -0.96 -24.95 -3.52
N MET A 45 -0.15 -25.95 -3.25
CA MET A 45 1.23 -25.81 -2.79
C MET A 45 2.21 -26.10 -3.93
N THR A 46 3.26 -25.30 -4.05
CA THR A 46 4.30 -25.48 -5.08
C THR A 46 5.68 -25.42 -4.43
N PRO A 47 6.20 -26.54 -3.90
CA PRO A 47 7.58 -26.63 -3.46
C PRO A 47 8.54 -26.09 -4.52
N LEU A 48 9.50 -25.25 -4.12
CA LEU A 48 10.53 -24.71 -5.02
C LEU A 48 11.93 -25.00 -4.47
N ASN A 49 12.88 -25.20 -5.37
CA ASN A 49 14.29 -25.08 -5.07
C ASN A 49 14.72 -23.62 -5.33
N VAL A 50 15.21 -22.94 -4.30
CA VAL A 50 15.76 -21.58 -4.43
C VAL A 50 17.28 -21.54 -4.33
N GLY A 51 17.88 -22.71 -4.08
CA GLY A 51 19.32 -22.89 -3.98
C GLY A 51 19.96 -22.96 -5.35
N ASP A 52 19.66 -23.99 -6.12
CA ASP A 52 20.24 -24.21 -7.45
C ASP A 52 19.15 -24.51 -8.50
N SER A 53 19.58 -24.88 -9.71
CA SER A 53 18.69 -25.23 -10.82
C SER A 53 18.27 -26.71 -10.85
N SER A 54 18.75 -27.53 -9.91
CA SER A 54 18.44 -28.97 -9.87
C SER A 54 17.02 -29.19 -9.33
N PRO A 55 16.26 -30.14 -9.86
CA PRO A 55 14.95 -30.47 -9.29
C PRO A 55 15.10 -31.19 -7.94
N LEU A 56 14.23 -30.88 -6.98
CA LEU A 56 14.08 -31.63 -5.73
C LEU A 56 12.95 -32.63 -5.87
N THR A 57 13.19 -33.89 -5.53
CA THR A 57 12.13 -34.90 -5.40
C THR A 57 11.56 -34.83 -4.00
N TRP A 58 10.24 -34.66 -3.88
CA TRP A 58 9.56 -34.45 -2.61
C TRP A 58 8.37 -35.40 -2.42
N THR A 59 8.02 -35.64 -1.16
CA THR A 59 6.86 -36.40 -0.72
C THR A 59 6.05 -35.62 0.31
N VAL A 60 4.78 -35.98 0.46
CA VAL A 60 3.82 -35.33 1.37
C VAL A 60 3.28 -36.36 2.36
N ALA A 61 3.48 -36.11 3.64
CA ALA A 61 2.84 -36.82 4.74
C ALA A 61 1.72 -35.96 5.35
N THR A 62 0.64 -36.60 5.83
CA THR A 62 -0.53 -35.92 6.40
C THR A 62 -0.77 -36.34 7.85
N GLU A 63 -1.18 -35.37 8.66
CA GLU A 63 -1.68 -35.55 10.03
C GLU A 63 -3.10 -34.99 10.09
N GLY A 64 -4.10 -35.84 10.31
CA GLY A 64 -5.51 -35.46 10.36
C GLY A 64 -6.33 -36.10 9.24
N ALA A 65 -7.56 -36.52 9.57
CA ALA A 65 -8.42 -37.28 8.66
C ALA A 65 -9.42 -36.42 7.86
N TRP A 66 -9.44 -35.10 8.09
CA TRP A 66 -10.48 -34.21 7.56
C TRP A 66 -10.17 -33.64 6.17
N PHE A 67 -8.99 -33.92 5.62
CA PHE A 67 -8.54 -33.46 4.31
C PHE A 67 -7.72 -34.54 3.60
N THR A 68 -7.52 -34.35 2.29
CA THR A 68 -6.65 -35.18 1.45
C THR A 68 -5.62 -34.32 0.73
N THR A 69 -4.51 -34.93 0.32
CA THR A 69 -3.51 -34.29 -0.54
C THR A 69 -3.28 -35.07 -1.83
N ALA A 70 -3.18 -34.39 -2.97
CA ALA A 70 -2.87 -35.03 -4.25
C ALA A 70 -2.07 -34.12 -5.20
N PRO A 71 -1.02 -34.63 -5.87
CA PRO A 71 -0.35 -35.92 -5.60
C PRO A 71 0.38 -35.91 -4.24
N THR A 72 0.76 -37.09 -3.73
CA THR A 72 1.51 -37.24 -2.47
C THR A 72 3.03 -37.15 -2.65
N GLY A 73 3.48 -36.75 -3.83
CA GLY A 73 4.89 -36.56 -4.18
C GLY A 73 5.05 -35.98 -5.58
N GLY A 74 6.26 -35.53 -5.89
CA GLY A 74 6.58 -34.92 -7.18
C GLY A 74 8.02 -34.40 -7.23
N THR A 75 8.32 -33.65 -8.29
CA THR A 75 9.60 -32.96 -8.47
C THR A 75 9.36 -31.47 -8.64
N THR A 76 10.17 -30.60 -8.02
CA THR A 76 9.98 -29.15 -8.15
C THR A 76 10.11 -28.72 -9.63
N PRO A 77 9.25 -27.84 -10.16
CA PRO A 77 8.22 -27.04 -9.47
C PRO A 77 6.79 -27.64 -9.57
N ALA A 78 6.64 -28.97 -9.58
CA ALA A 78 5.31 -29.58 -9.54
C ALA A 78 4.56 -29.20 -8.26
N SER A 79 3.23 -29.14 -8.36
CA SER A 79 2.35 -28.76 -7.25
C SER A 79 1.58 -29.95 -6.67
N PHE A 80 1.08 -29.78 -5.46
CA PHE A 80 0.02 -30.61 -4.88
C PHE A 80 -1.10 -29.75 -4.30
N TRP A 81 -2.27 -30.35 -4.14
CA TRP A 81 -3.46 -29.71 -3.58
C TRP A 81 -3.75 -30.27 -2.20
N ILE A 82 -4.24 -29.41 -1.30
CA ILE A 82 -4.78 -29.77 0.01
C ILE A 82 -6.27 -29.46 -0.03
N THR A 83 -7.11 -30.49 0.09
CA THR A 83 -8.57 -30.35 -0.06
C THR A 83 -9.29 -30.92 1.16
N PRO A 84 -10.08 -30.14 1.90
CA PRO A 84 -10.94 -30.65 2.97
C PRO A 84 -12.00 -31.61 2.41
N THR A 85 -12.15 -32.80 3.00
CA THR A 85 -13.01 -33.88 2.48
C THR A 85 -13.88 -34.55 3.54
N ALA A 86 -13.55 -34.45 4.83
CA ALA A 86 -14.25 -35.17 5.89
C ALA A 86 -14.39 -34.35 7.18
N PHE A 87 -15.43 -33.52 7.27
CA PHE A 87 -15.74 -32.70 8.44
C PHE A 87 -17.26 -32.49 8.59
N SER A 88 -17.72 -32.08 9.78
CA SER A 88 -19.13 -31.80 10.04
C SER A 88 -19.53 -30.46 9.43
N THR A 89 -20.63 -30.42 8.69
CA THR A 89 -21.20 -29.20 8.08
C THR A 89 -22.40 -28.65 8.84
N GLY A 90 -22.80 -29.30 9.95
CA GLY A 90 -23.98 -28.92 10.75
C GLY A 90 -23.66 -28.56 12.19
N THR A 91 -22.39 -28.54 12.59
CA THR A 91 -21.99 -28.25 13.98
C THR A 91 -20.74 -27.40 14.00
N VAL A 92 -20.77 -26.31 14.78
CA VAL A 92 -19.60 -25.46 15.02
C VAL A 92 -18.49 -26.30 15.63
N ALA A 93 -17.33 -26.30 14.97
CA ALA A 93 -16.20 -27.14 15.33
C ALA A 93 -14.90 -26.56 14.78
N THR A 94 -13.78 -26.96 15.36
CA THR A 94 -12.44 -26.67 14.82
C THR A 94 -11.71 -27.99 14.60
N TYR A 95 -11.14 -28.15 13.42
CA TYR A 95 -10.31 -29.29 13.05
C TYR A 95 -8.88 -28.80 12.87
N THR A 96 -7.92 -29.50 13.47
CA THR A 96 -6.49 -29.25 13.29
C THR A 96 -5.86 -30.41 12.54
N GLY A 97 -4.79 -30.14 11.81
CA GLY A 97 -3.99 -31.13 11.10
C GLY A 97 -2.70 -30.52 10.62
N ALA A 98 -1.91 -31.29 9.87
CA ALA A 98 -0.72 -30.78 9.23
C ALA A 98 -0.35 -31.55 7.98
N VAL A 99 0.38 -30.87 7.10
CA VAL A 99 1.10 -31.47 5.99
C VAL A 99 2.59 -31.31 6.21
N THR A 100 3.36 -32.38 6.07
CA THR A 100 4.82 -32.32 6.09
C THR A 100 5.37 -32.65 4.71
N VAL A 101 6.04 -31.68 4.08
CA VAL A 101 6.73 -31.85 2.81
C VAL A 101 8.17 -32.24 3.08
N THR A 102 8.60 -33.39 2.56
CA THR A 102 9.97 -33.89 2.75
C THR A 102 10.63 -34.08 1.40
N VAL A 103 11.76 -33.42 1.18
CA VAL A 103 12.68 -33.71 0.08
C VAL A 103 13.35 -35.05 0.36
N VAL A 104 13.15 -35.99 -0.55
CA VAL A 104 13.72 -37.34 -0.48
C VAL A 104 14.98 -37.49 -1.34
N ASP A 105 15.16 -36.61 -2.33
CA ASP A 105 16.37 -36.57 -3.15
C ASP A 105 16.63 -35.13 -3.68
N PRO A 106 17.83 -34.56 -3.44
CA PRO A 106 18.89 -35.08 -2.57
C PRO A 106 18.50 -35.04 -1.08
N ALA A 107 19.09 -35.92 -0.27
CA ALA A 107 18.83 -35.94 1.17
C ALA A 107 19.49 -34.73 1.88
N GLY A 108 18.92 -34.29 3.00
CA GLY A 108 19.52 -33.24 3.84
C GLY A 108 19.39 -31.82 3.29
N VAL A 109 18.44 -31.59 2.38
CA VAL A 109 18.16 -30.26 1.82
C VAL A 109 17.65 -29.32 2.91
N GLU A 110 18.21 -28.10 2.94
CA GLU A 110 17.79 -27.05 3.87
C GLU A 110 16.30 -26.72 3.68
N GLY A 111 15.60 -26.51 4.80
CA GLY A 111 14.14 -26.30 4.79
C GLY A 111 13.32 -27.58 4.67
N SER A 112 13.94 -28.76 4.55
CA SER A 112 13.26 -30.06 4.55
C SER A 112 13.62 -30.90 5.77
N PRO A 113 12.64 -31.53 6.46
CA PRO A 113 11.21 -31.49 6.20
C PRO A 113 10.57 -30.15 6.60
N HIS A 114 9.59 -29.68 5.80
CA HIS A 114 8.82 -28.46 6.08
C HIS A 114 7.40 -28.84 6.53
N ARG A 115 7.00 -28.40 7.73
CA ARG A 115 5.67 -28.67 8.29
C ARG A 115 4.75 -27.45 8.10
N VAL A 116 3.56 -27.69 7.58
CA VAL A 116 2.49 -26.71 7.38
C VAL A 116 1.32 -27.06 8.28
N ASP A 117 1.05 -26.23 9.29
CA ASP A 117 -0.12 -26.39 10.16
C ASP A 117 -1.41 -26.07 9.42
N LEU A 118 -2.44 -26.90 9.60
CA LEU A 118 -3.74 -26.74 8.97
C LEU A 118 -4.82 -26.54 10.03
N THR A 119 -5.68 -25.56 9.84
CA THR A 119 -6.89 -25.37 10.65
C THR A 119 -8.12 -25.21 9.77
N LEU A 120 -9.17 -25.98 10.04
CA LEU A 120 -10.51 -25.74 9.50
C LEU A 120 -11.44 -25.29 10.62
N ARG A 121 -12.08 -24.13 10.45
CA ARG A 121 -13.15 -23.66 11.34
C ARG A 121 -14.50 -23.85 10.68
N VAL A 122 -15.41 -24.51 11.37
CA VAL A 122 -16.83 -24.57 11.02
C VAL A 122 -17.55 -23.53 11.88
N VAL A 123 -18.21 -22.57 11.25
CA VAL A 123 -18.83 -21.40 11.91
C VAL A 123 -20.33 -21.31 11.60
N ASP A 124 -21.09 -20.73 12.51
CA ASP A 124 -22.54 -20.48 12.39
C ASP A 124 -22.88 -19.06 11.90
N THR A 125 -21.87 -18.32 11.43
CA THR A 125 -22.00 -16.97 10.88
C THR A 125 -21.85 -16.96 9.36
N SER A 126 -22.66 -16.17 8.66
CA SER A 126 -22.48 -15.95 7.22
C SER A 126 -21.15 -15.28 6.88
N LEU A 127 -20.58 -15.64 5.73
CA LEU A 127 -19.33 -15.12 5.19
C LEU A 127 -19.59 -13.79 4.48
N SER A 128 -19.32 -12.70 5.17
CA SER A 128 -19.19 -11.38 4.55
C SER A 128 -17.88 -11.32 3.76
N HIS A 129 -17.98 -11.12 2.44
CA HIS A 129 -16.81 -10.96 1.57
C HIS A 129 -16.48 -9.46 1.42
N ILE A 130 -15.23 -9.10 1.62
CA ILE A 130 -14.65 -7.88 1.04
C ILE A 130 -13.87 -8.34 -0.20
N HIS A 131 -14.25 -7.86 -1.39
CA HIS A 131 -13.52 -8.15 -2.61
C HIS A 131 -12.21 -7.35 -2.62
N LEU A 132 -11.15 -7.96 -2.12
CA LEU A 132 -9.79 -7.46 -2.26
C LEU A 132 -9.15 -8.18 -3.46
N PRO A 133 -8.96 -7.54 -4.62
CA PRO A 133 -8.24 -8.17 -5.72
C PRO A 133 -6.86 -8.63 -5.22
N LEU A 134 -6.56 -9.91 -5.47
CA LEU A 134 -5.51 -10.71 -4.85
C LEU A 134 -4.10 -10.35 -5.36
N ILE A 135 -3.63 -9.14 -5.10
CA ILE A 135 -2.22 -8.73 -5.16
C ILE A 135 -2.07 -7.72 -4.03
N LEU A 136 -1.12 -7.89 -3.08
CA LEU A 136 -0.58 -6.87 -2.14
C LEU A 136 -0.32 -7.34 -0.70
N ARG A 137 -0.34 -8.64 -0.35
CA ARG A 137 0.06 -9.01 1.03
C ARG A 137 1.54 -8.78 1.35
N ASN A 138 2.42 -8.60 0.34
CA ASN A 138 3.86 -8.31 0.52
C ASN A 138 4.45 -7.38 -0.57
N TYR A 139 3.62 -6.65 -1.32
CA TYR A 139 4.14 -5.64 -2.24
C TYR A 139 4.06 -4.28 -1.55
N THR A 140 5.19 -3.82 -1.00
CA THR A 140 5.43 -2.39 -0.90
C THR A 140 5.93 -1.98 -2.28
N PRO A 141 5.12 -1.29 -3.12
CA PRO A 141 5.72 -0.60 -4.25
C PRO A 141 6.86 0.24 -3.68
N SER A 142 8.01 0.27 -4.38
CA SER A 142 8.90 1.40 -4.16
C SER A 142 8.02 2.65 -4.25
N PRO A 143 8.06 3.57 -3.27
CA PRO A 143 7.32 4.80 -3.42
C PRO A 143 7.66 5.38 -4.79
N PRO A 144 6.66 5.92 -5.51
CA PRO A 144 6.91 6.64 -6.75
C PRO A 144 8.06 7.63 -6.54
N PRO A 145 8.88 7.87 -7.57
CA PRO A 145 10.02 8.76 -7.43
C PRO A 145 9.54 10.14 -6.93
N PRO A 146 10.33 10.83 -6.10
CA PRO A 146 9.98 12.16 -5.65
C PRO A 146 9.73 13.10 -6.83
N LEU A 147 8.73 13.96 -6.72
CA LEU A 147 8.42 14.98 -7.73
C LEU A 147 9.06 16.30 -7.33
N TYR A 148 9.77 16.91 -8.27
CA TYR A 148 10.38 18.22 -8.09
C TYR A 148 9.74 19.20 -9.08
N PRO A 149 9.19 20.32 -8.62
CA PRO A 149 8.61 21.32 -9.51
C PRO A 149 9.70 22.14 -10.21
N ASN A 150 9.33 22.77 -11.33
CA ASN A 150 10.22 23.61 -12.13
C ASN A 150 10.15 25.11 -11.75
N ASP A 151 9.52 25.42 -10.63
CA ASP A 151 9.23 26.77 -10.14
C ASP A 151 10.55 27.47 -9.73
N PRO A 152 10.84 28.67 -10.23
CA PRO A 152 12.14 29.32 -10.06
C PRO A 152 12.58 29.51 -8.61
N TYR A 153 11.63 29.71 -7.68
CA TYR A 153 11.92 29.95 -6.27
C TYR A 153 11.76 28.70 -5.38
N TYR A 154 11.42 27.53 -5.93
CA TYR A 154 11.27 26.28 -5.17
C TYR A 154 12.50 25.96 -4.31
N THR A 155 13.70 26.13 -4.86
CA THR A 155 14.96 25.86 -4.14
C THR A 155 15.20 26.80 -2.94
N SER A 156 14.45 27.88 -2.81
CA SER A 156 14.48 28.79 -1.64
C SER A 156 13.46 28.39 -0.56
N GLN A 157 12.53 27.48 -0.84
CA GLN A 157 11.47 27.04 0.06
C GLN A 157 11.92 25.86 0.94
N TRP A 158 12.84 26.14 1.88
CA TRP A 158 13.45 25.14 2.76
C TRP A 158 12.46 24.22 3.49
N ALA A 159 11.24 24.72 3.79
CA ALA A 159 10.24 23.98 4.54
C ALA A 159 9.71 22.76 3.78
N LEU A 160 9.62 22.82 2.45
CA LEU A 160 9.10 21.73 1.61
C LEU A 160 9.99 20.49 1.69
N GLU A 161 11.31 20.67 1.73
CA GLU A 161 12.26 19.59 1.98
C GLU A 161 12.12 19.03 3.40
N LYS A 162 11.83 19.86 4.41
CA LYS A 162 11.70 19.42 5.81
C LYS A 162 10.46 18.59 6.10
N VAL A 163 9.46 18.67 5.24
CA VAL A 163 8.22 17.89 5.35
C VAL A 163 8.16 16.76 4.31
N ASP A 164 9.29 16.44 3.67
CA ASP A 164 9.40 15.42 2.62
C ASP A 164 8.34 15.62 1.50
N ALA A 165 8.11 16.88 1.10
CA ALA A 165 7.09 17.23 0.11
C ALA A 165 7.33 16.55 -1.25
N PRO A 166 8.57 16.48 -1.80
CA PRO A 166 8.83 15.77 -3.05
C PRO A 166 8.41 14.29 -3.02
N GLU A 167 8.71 13.60 -1.93
CA GLU A 167 8.32 12.21 -1.70
C GLU A 167 6.80 12.09 -1.58
N ALA A 168 6.16 13.00 -0.84
CA ALA A 168 4.71 13.04 -0.69
C ALA A 168 4.00 13.28 -2.03
N TRP A 169 4.48 14.21 -2.85
CA TRP A 169 3.93 14.53 -4.17
C TRP A 169 4.06 13.38 -5.16
N GLY A 170 5.09 12.54 -5.03
CA GLY A 170 5.16 11.28 -5.75
C GLY A 170 3.92 10.40 -5.52
N ILE A 171 3.36 10.42 -4.30
CA ILE A 171 2.19 9.64 -3.90
C ILE A 171 0.88 10.38 -4.21
N SER A 172 0.78 11.66 -3.83
CA SER A 172 -0.38 12.51 -4.08
C SER A 172 0.00 13.99 -4.06
N THR A 173 -0.56 14.72 -5.00
CA THR A 173 -0.43 16.17 -5.20
C THR A 173 -1.60 16.96 -4.63
N GLY A 174 -2.61 16.29 -4.04
CA GLY A 174 -3.78 16.96 -3.46
C GLY A 174 -4.89 17.31 -4.46
N GLN A 175 -5.03 16.55 -5.56
CA GLN A 175 -6.19 16.68 -6.46
C GLN A 175 -7.51 16.58 -5.70
N GLU A 176 -8.50 17.36 -6.13
CA GLU A 176 -9.87 17.43 -5.56
C GLU A 176 -9.94 17.92 -4.10
N VAL A 177 -8.82 18.36 -3.52
CA VAL A 177 -8.81 19.01 -2.21
C VAL A 177 -9.14 20.50 -2.39
N LEU A 178 -10.15 20.97 -1.65
CA LEU A 178 -10.47 22.38 -1.49
C LEU A 178 -9.97 22.83 -0.11
N ILE A 179 -9.13 23.86 -0.08
CA ILE A 179 -8.54 24.43 1.14
C ILE A 179 -9.17 25.80 1.38
N ALA A 180 -9.94 25.95 2.45
CA ALA A 180 -10.44 27.26 2.87
C ALA A 180 -9.34 28.06 3.57
N ILE A 181 -9.11 29.30 3.13
CA ILE A 181 -8.14 30.23 3.70
C ILE A 181 -8.90 31.35 4.39
N LEU A 182 -9.00 31.26 5.72
CA LEU A 182 -9.64 32.29 6.56
C LEU A 182 -8.54 33.27 7.00
N ASP A 183 -8.37 34.37 6.26
CA ASP A 183 -7.27 35.31 6.44
C ASP A 183 -7.65 36.72 5.90
N SER A 184 -6.70 37.54 5.46
CA SER A 184 -6.92 38.88 4.87
C SER A 184 -7.44 38.86 3.43
N GLY A 185 -7.80 37.69 2.90
CA GLY A 185 -8.14 37.48 1.49
C GLY A 185 -7.01 36.83 0.70
N THR A 186 -7.17 36.71 -0.61
CA THR A 186 -6.12 36.26 -1.53
C THR A 186 -6.12 37.18 -2.73
N ASP A 187 -4.95 37.64 -3.19
CA ASP A 187 -4.82 38.38 -4.46
C ASP A 187 -5.33 37.49 -5.60
N LEU A 188 -6.55 37.79 -6.06
CA LEU A 188 -7.31 36.96 -6.99
C LEU A 188 -6.71 36.99 -8.41
N ASP A 189 -5.93 38.03 -8.70
CA ASP A 189 -5.27 38.25 -9.98
C ASP A 189 -3.79 37.81 -9.97
N HIS A 190 -3.27 37.34 -8.83
CA HIS A 190 -1.88 36.91 -8.72
C HIS A 190 -1.61 35.77 -9.71
N PRO A 191 -0.60 35.88 -10.59
CA PRO A 191 -0.42 34.94 -11.70
C PRO A 191 -0.12 33.50 -11.24
N ASP A 192 0.37 33.34 -10.02
CA ASP A 192 0.66 32.04 -9.40
C ASP A 192 -0.50 31.46 -8.56
N LEU A 193 -1.62 32.18 -8.45
CA LEU A 193 -2.79 31.79 -7.62
C LEU A 193 -4.12 31.86 -8.38
N ALA A 194 -4.28 32.76 -9.36
CA ALA A 194 -5.54 32.98 -10.08
C ALA A 194 -6.17 31.70 -10.65
N GLY A 195 -5.34 30.73 -11.09
CA GLY A 195 -5.79 29.43 -11.58
C GLY A 195 -6.17 28.40 -10.51
N LYS A 196 -6.02 28.75 -9.23
CA LYS A 196 -6.18 27.85 -8.07
C LYS A 196 -7.37 28.26 -7.20
N VAL A 197 -7.79 29.51 -7.29
CA VAL A 197 -8.82 30.11 -6.43
C VAL A 197 -10.23 29.86 -6.98
N ARG A 198 -11.16 29.54 -6.08
CA ARG A 198 -12.60 29.38 -6.36
C ARG A 198 -13.36 30.68 -6.13
N THR A 199 -13.23 31.62 -7.07
CA THR A 199 -13.93 32.92 -7.07
C THR A 199 -15.43 32.84 -7.33
N ASP A 200 -15.98 31.65 -7.57
CA ASP A 200 -17.41 31.44 -7.72
C ASP A 200 -18.13 31.30 -6.36
N ILE A 201 -17.37 31.09 -5.28
CA ILE A 201 -17.89 30.82 -3.94
C ILE A 201 -17.07 31.48 -2.82
N ASP A 202 -16.13 32.37 -3.13
CA ASP A 202 -15.37 33.12 -2.15
C ASP A 202 -16.24 34.17 -1.43
N ARG A 203 -15.74 34.66 -0.28
CA ARG A 203 -16.51 35.58 0.56
C ARG A 203 -15.62 36.53 1.35
N ASP A 204 -15.98 37.81 1.33
CA ASP A 204 -15.46 38.82 2.23
C ASP A 204 -16.48 39.09 3.34
N PHE A 205 -16.12 38.72 4.57
CA PHE A 205 -16.92 38.97 5.77
C PHE A 205 -16.68 40.37 6.34
N VAL A 206 -15.52 40.97 6.09
CA VAL A 206 -15.15 42.32 6.55
C VAL A 206 -15.98 43.38 5.82
N ASN A 207 -16.12 43.25 4.49
CA ASN A 207 -16.90 44.17 3.66
C ASN A 207 -18.29 43.64 3.29
N ASN A 208 -18.58 42.38 3.65
CA ASN A 208 -19.84 41.69 3.43
C ASN A 208 -20.24 41.58 1.93
N ASP A 209 -19.28 41.22 1.08
CA ASP A 209 -19.47 40.98 -0.35
C ASP A 209 -18.84 39.64 -0.79
N GLY A 210 -18.89 39.36 -2.10
CA GLY A 210 -18.43 38.11 -2.70
C GLY A 210 -17.07 38.25 -3.40
N GLU A 211 -16.19 39.10 -2.88
CA GLU A 211 -14.88 39.36 -3.47
C GLU A 211 -13.81 39.36 -2.37
N ALA A 212 -13.25 38.18 -2.09
CA ALA A 212 -12.27 37.99 -1.02
C ALA A 212 -10.83 38.39 -1.45
N ASP A 213 -10.70 39.52 -2.12
CA ASP A 213 -9.42 40.05 -2.60
C ASP A 213 -8.56 40.57 -1.43
N ASP A 214 -7.23 40.45 -1.56
CA ASP A 214 -6.30 40.77 -0.47
C ASP A 214 -5.79 42.20 -0.54
N ASP A 215 -6.08 42.97 0.50
CA ASP A 215 -5.62 44.36 0.69
C ASP A 215 -4.50 44.51 1.73
N HIS A 216 -4.00 43.39 2.29
CA HIS A 216 -2.90 43.36 3.25
C HIS A 216 -1.66 42.60 2.74
N GLY A 217 -1.86 41.45 2.10
CA GLY A 217 -0.81 40.56 1.58
C GLY A 217 -0.49 39.35 2.46
N HIS A 218 -1.09 39.23 3.65
CA HIS A 218 -0.83 38.09 4.54
C HIS A 218 -1.53 36.83 4.01
N GLY A 219 -2.82 36.94 3.70
CA GLY A 219 -3.61 35.84 3.16
C GLY A 219 -3.12 35.36 1.79
N THR A 220 -2.64 36.25 0.92
CA THR A 220 -1.95 35.88 -0.33
C THR A 220 -0.71 35.03 -0.07
N HIS A 221 0.10 35.40 0.92
CA HIS A 221 1.29 34.63 1.29
C HIS A 221 0.92 33.25 1.88
N VAL A 222 -0.08 33.19 2.76
CA VAL A 222 -0.62 31.92 3.29
C VAL A 222 -1.16 31.03 2.17
N SER A 223 -1.90 31.61 1.23
CA SER A 223 -2.44 30.94 0.04
C SER A 223 -1.33 30.35 -0.83
N GLY A 224 -0.24 31.10 -1.03
CA GLY A 224 0.95 30.63 -1.75
C GLY A 224 1.60 29.41 -1.10
N ILE A 225 1.80 29.45 0.23
CA ILE A 225 2.32 28.29 0.97
C ILE A 225 1.39 27.07 0.82
N ALA A 226 0.08 27.30 0.95
CA ALA A 226 -0.91 26.24 0.91
C ALA A 226 -1.00 25.58 -0.46
N ALA A 227 -1.14 26.33 -1.54
CA ALA A 227 -1.43 25.78 -2.87
C ALA A 227 -1.10 26.72 -4.06
N ALA A 228 0.03 27.44 -4.03
CA ALA A 228 0.54 28.09 -5.25
C ALA A 228 0.56 27.12 -6.45
N ALA A 229 0.29 27.65 -7.65
CA ALA A 229 0.31 26.89 -8.89
C ALA A 229 1.70 26.28 -9.08
N THR A 230 1.79 24.95 -8.96
CA THR A 230 3.07 24.27 -8.88
C THR A 230 3.43 23.59 -10.21
N ASN A 231 4.72 23.63 -10.56
CA ASN A 231 5.31 23.13 -11.81
C ASN A 231 4.83 23.87 -13.07
N ASN A 232 4.67 25.18 -12.93
CA ASN A 232 4.24 26.11 -13.99
C ASN A 232 5.37 27.02 -14.50
N ALA A 233 6.61 26.80 -14.06
CA ALA A 233 7.81 27.60 -14.34
C ALA A 233 7.70 29.07 -13.87
N GLN A 234 6.86 29.35 -12.89
CA GLN A 234 6.68 30.66 -12.27
C GLN A 234 6.77 30.53 -10.75
N GLY A 235 7.07 31.64 -10.07
CA GLY A 235 6.88 31.77 -8.63
C GLY A 235 7.43 30.63 -7.76
N VAL A 236 6.55 30.14 -6.88
CA VAL A 236 6.83 29.20 -5.79
C VAL A 236 5.93 27.97 -5.88
N ALA A 237 6.37 26.85 -5.31
CA ALA A 237 5.54 25.66 -5.18
C ALA A 237 4.65 25.72 -3.93
N GLY A 238 3.38 25.39 -4.07
CA GLY A 238 2.46 25.18 -2.95
C GLY A 238 2.52 23.75 -2.45
N LEU A 239 2.31 23.52 -1.14
CA LEU A 239 2.29 22.15 -0.60
C LEU A 239 1.15 21.31 -1.22
N GLY A 240 -0.01 21.91 -1.40
CA GLY A 240 -1.15 21.37 -2.15
C GLY A 240 -0.99 21.63 -3.65
N TRP A 241 -0.02 20.96 -4.28
CA TRP A 241 0.35 21.12 -5.69
C TRP A 241 -0.86 21.23 -6.63
N GLU A 242 -1.84 20.34 -6.51
CA GLU A 242 -3.06 20.29 -7.32
C GLU A 242 -4.33 20.66 -6.53
N ALA A 243 -4.19 21.10 -5.28
CA ALA A 243 -5.30 21.59 -4.48
C ALA A 243 -5.87 22.91 -5.05
N THR A 244 -7.10 23.21 -4.65
CA THR A 244 -7.80 24.48 -4.95
C THR A 244 -8.01 25.26 -3.66
N LEU A 245 -8.09 26.58 -3.77
CA LEU A 245 -8.22 27.51 -2.64
C LEU A 245 -9.62 28.11 -2.63
N LEU A 246 -10.18 28.25 -1.43
CA LEU A 246 -11.38 29.03 -1.14
C LEU A 246 -11.00 30.16 -0.18
N PRO A 247 -10.76 31.38 -0.68
CA PRO A 247 -10.50 32.53 0.18
C PRO A 247 -11.78 32.94 0.91
N LEU A 248 -11.65 33.12 2.22
CA LEU A 248 -12.68 33.66 3.11
C LEU A 248 -12.04 34.80 3.89
N LYS A 249 -12.25 36.04 3.45
CA LYS A 249 -11.62 37.20 4.06
C LYS A 249 -12.33 37.55 5.36
N VAL A 250 -11.60 37.39 6.47
CA VAL A 250 -12.05 37.67 7.85
C VAL A 250 -11.12 38.65 8.57
N LEU A 251 -10.03 39.07 7.91
CA LEU A 251 -9.09 40.10 8.40
C LEU A 251 -9.09 41.32 7.44
N ASP A 252 -9.03 42.52 8.01
CA ASP A 252 -8.98 43.80 7.31
C ASP A 252 -7.58 44.13 6.78
N ALA A 253 -7.45 45.30 6.12
CA ALA A 253 -6.21 45.81 5.53
C ALA A 253 -5.07 46.06 6.55
N ASP A 254 -5.37 46.09 7.85
CA ASP A 254 -4.39 46.19 8.94
C ASP A 254 -4.11 44.82 9.60
N GLY A 255 -4.70 43.74 9.09
CA GLY A 255 -4.56 42.37 9.58
C GLY A 255 -5.39 42.07 10.82
N ASN A 256 -6.40 42.89 11.13
CA ASN A 256 -7.28 42.72 12.29
C ASN A 256 -8.62 42.13 11.85
N GLY A 257 -9.28 41.37 12.73
CA GLY A 257 -10.61 40.83 12.46
C GLY A 257 -11.42 40.66 13.72
N TYR A 258 -12.72 40.45 13.55
CA TYR A 258 -13.62 40.18 14.65
C TYR A 258 -13.94 38.69 14.77
N ALA A 259 -14.26 38.26 16.00
CA ALA A 259 -14.51 36.84 16.28
C ALA A 259 -15.85 36.34 15.71
N ASP A 260 -16.79 37.25 15.43
CA ASP A 260 -18.04 36.97 14.72
C ASP A 260 -17.81 36.74 13.22
N ASP A 261 -17.00 37.56 12.56
CA ASP A 261 -16.63 37.32 11.14
C ASP A 261 -15.98 35.94 10.95
N LEU A 262 -15.11 35.55 11.89
CA LEU A 262 -14.50 34.22 11.91
C LEU A 262 -15.51 33.09 12.15
N ALA A 263 -16.56 33.34 12.93
CA ALA A 263 -17.58 32.34 13.25
C ALA A 263 -18.63 32.17 12.14
N ASP A 264 -18.85 33.22 11.35
CA ASP A 264 -19.78 33.23 10.21
C ASP A 264 -19.17 32.58 8.95
N ALA A 265 -17.85 32.50 8.87
CA ALA A 265 -17.08 31.82 7.82
C ALA A 265 -17.10 30.29 7.91
#